data_AF-A0A835Y012-F1
#
_entry.id   AF-A0A835Y012-F1
#
_cell.length_a   1.000
_cell.length_b   1.000
_cell.length_c   1.000
_cell.angle_alpha   90.00
_cell.angle_beta   90.00
_cell.angle_gamma   90.00
#
_symmetry.space_group_name_H-M   'P 1'
#
loop_
_entity.id
_entity.type
_entity.pdbx_description
1 polymer ?
#
loop_
_entity_poly.entity_id
_entity_poly.type
_entity_poly.pdbx_seq_one_letter_code
_entity_poly.pdbx_strand_id
1 'polypeptide(L)'
;MSKAVVIGKLDLGPRAILGVVVRPPVQTILIDRPESQTLAFLDNGAVHELQYKGGIALGPQVKRLHRSGWDPVYDPASKSVYYNTAHNAVAKLDSWMNSEWDVLAAPHRLLYKFAFSFADDEDEDGKEEFTGLRSLSPDGDGGVWGLSSDGRIRRLQVGAGSKASDKLATLEGARAPAGSWRCLAYDLPSGTLWAATDTAVCRVRTEGSGGGGRRSRVELVAGDREDRGDVDGSGTAARFKDIAALLPVPGGRLLIADGSDLRCMDAGGAVSTLLRGCLPHLWKLVLLPDGDLMVVTGRRKFLLISYLDRPAATKQPSKQPSKQLSKRPSKQPTQPSQNPAVPSSPLLSLLLEGAGGSGGSCAPVLTASGAEGVTIRVTVRVGEREFSVPRSVLVAGSEYFAARLLVRAKGKGSAKTHVGEVTLPDADPAAFAHLLSYMYRASQGLSRASALLRAVPPALLRPTAALAGRLQLDGAVAVLTERLAAAATPASVLSDLAWADANGFPALAEQLRRGFPMAAELEQRAAAATPATVLSDLVWAHDQGFPGLAERLRAYAVAHRGDLEPSALRRLVEACPAQAAELLAALAKA
;
A
#
# COMPACT_ATOMS: atom_id res chain seq x y z
N MET A 1 -0.23 18.37 5.13
CA MET A 1 -0.65 17.97 3.77
C MET A 1 -0.33 16.50 3.58
N SER A 2 -1.34 15.63 3.70
CA SER A 2 -1.22 14.17 3.62
C SER A 2 -1.20 13.75 2.15
N LYS A 3 -0.11 13.12 1.65
CA LYS A 3 0.00 12.70 0.25
C LYS A 3 -0.62 11.31 0.07
N ALA A 4 -1.74 11.24 -0.66
CA ALA A 4 -2.35 10.00 -1.09
C ALA A 4 -1.55 9.37 -2.25
N VAL A 5 -1.34 8.06 -2.20
CA VAL A 5 -0.50 7.32 -3.14
C VAL A 5 -1.29 6.17 -3.75
N VAL A 6 -1.43 6.14 -5.09
CA VAL A 6 -2.07 5.03 -5.82
C VAL A 6 -1.10 3.85 -5.91
N ILE A 7 -1.52 2.64 -5.53
CA ILE A 7 -0.68 1.44 -5.35
C ILE A 7 -0.92 0.35 -6.40
N GLY A 8 -2.06 0.37 -7.11
CA GLY A 8 -2.34 -0.66 -8.11
C GLY A 8 -3.63 -0.42 -8.89
N LYS A 9 -3.76 -1.14 -10.01
CA LYS A 9 -4.92 -1.10 -10.91
C LYS A 9 -5.28 -2.53 -11.33
N LEU A 10 -6.54 -2.92 -11.10
CA LEU A 10 -7.08 -4.21 -11.52
C LEU A 10 -8.22 -3.98 -12.54
N ASP A 11 -8.21 -4.70 -13.66
CA ASP A 11 -9.24 -4.63 -14.72
C ASP A 11 -10.09 -5.91 -14.69
N LEU A 12 -11.40 -5.79 -14.43
CA LEU A 12 -12.32 -6.93 -14.27
C LEU A 12 -13.15 -7.25 -15.52
N GLY A 13 -12.93 -6.54 -16.64
CA GLY A 13 -13.69 -6.75 -17.87
C GLY A 13 -15.12 -6.15 -17.86
N PRO A 14 -15.83 -6.22 -19.01
CA PRO A 14 -17.00 -5.38 -19.29
C PRO A 14 -18.31 -5.82 -18.63
N ARG A 15 -18.39 -6.95 -17.90
CA ARG A 15 -19.67 -7.50 -17.35
C ARG A 15 -19.72 -7.87 -15.84
N ALA A 16 -18.67 -7.66 -15.04
CA ALA A 16 -18.67 -7.93 -13.59
C ALA A 16 -19.50 -6.92 -12.74
N ILE A 17 -20.38 -7.37 -11.85
CA ILE A 17 -21.02 -6.55 -10.82
C ILE A 17 -20.17 -6.64 -9.55
N LEU A 18 -19.92 -5.54 -8.86
CA LEU A 18 -18.96 -5.53 -7.76
C LEU A 18 -19.60 -5.19 -6.43
N GLY A 19 -19.30 -6.02 -5.43
CA GLY A 19 -19.67 -5.79 -4.05
C GLY A 19 -18.48 -5.85 -3.09
N VAL A 20 -17.84 -4.72 -2.79
CA VAL A 20 -16.72 -4.74 -1.83
C VAL A 20 -17.25 -4.86 -0.41
N VAL A 21 -16.81 -5.91 0.28
CA VAL A 21 -17.00 -6.13 1.71
C VAL A 21 -15.60 -6.37 2.29
N VAL A 22 -15.32 -5.94 3.51
CA VAL A 22 -14.04 -6.27 4.14
C VAL A 22 -14.25 -6.70 5.57
N ARG A 23 -13.76 -7.90 5.91
CA ARG A 23 -13.90 -8.51 7.23
C ARG A 23 -12.53 -8.58 7.93
N PRO A 24 -12.43 -8.30 9.23
CA PRO A 24 -11.28 -8.73 10.03
C PRO A 24 -11.48 -10.18 10.56
N PRO A 25 -10.46 -11.05 10.61
CA PRO A 25 -9.07 -10.89 10.17
C PRO A 25 -8.82 -11.30 8.71
N VAL A 26 -9.88 -11.53 7.91
CA VAL A 26 -9.83 -12.10 6.57
C VAL A 26 -10.37 -11.08 5.56
N GLN A 27 -9.50 -10.44 4.80
CA GLN A 27 -9.91 -9.56 3.70
C GLN A 27 -10.76 -10.38 2.72
N THR A 28 -11.96 -9.95 2.32
CA THR A 28 -12.81 -10.72 1.40
C THR A 28 -13.60 -9.78 0.51
N ILE A 29 -12.99 -9.33 -0.59
CA ILE A 29 -13.67 -8.47 -1.56
C ILE A 29 -14.64 -9.33 -2.38
N LEU A 30 -15.95 -9.08 -2.42
CA LEU A 30 -16.86 -9.87 -3.25
C LEU A 30 -17.01 -9.24 -4.67
N ILE A 31 -16.98 -10.09 -5.68
CA ILE A 31 -17.11 -9.72 -7.08
C ILE A 31 -18.13 -10.70 -7.69
N ASP A 32 -19.32 -10.22 -8.02
CA ASP A 32 -20.33 -11.04 -8.67
C ASP A 32 -20.16 -11.01 -10.19
N ARG A 33 -20.07 -12.19 -10.81
CA ARG A 33 -20.11 -12.36 -12.26
C ARG A 33 -21.47 -12.97 -12.64
N PRO A 34 -22.48 -12.16 -12.98
CA PRO A 34 -23.84 -12.64 -13.18
C PRO A 34 -23.99 -13.65 -14.33
N GLU A 35 -23.10 -13.63 -15.33
CA GLU A 35 -23.13 -14.58 -16.45
C GLU A 35 -22.53 -15.95 -16.11
N SER A 36 -21.65 -16.04 -15.11
CA SER A 36 -20.94 -17.28 -14.78
C SER A 36 -21.48 -17.97 -13.53
N GLN A 37 -22.52 -17.41 -12.88
CA GLN A 37 -23.00 -17.88 -11.58
C GLN A 37 -21.83 -18.04 -10.59
N THR A 38 -20.91 -17.07 -10.60
CA THR A 38 -19.67 -17.14 -9.81
C THR A 38 -19.47 -15.88 -8.99
N LEU A 39 -19.28 -16.06 -7.68
CA LEU A 39 -18.74 -15.03 -6.79
C LEU A 39 -17.23 -15.19 -6.80
N ALA A 40 -16.49 -14.23 -7.32
CA ALA A 40 -15.07 -14.16 -7.07
C ALA A 40 -14.83 -13.37 -5.79
N PHE A 41 -13.92 -13.84 -4.93
CA PHE A 41 -13.48 -13.05 -3.79
C PHE A 41 -11.98 -12.95 -3.66
N LEU A 42 -11.48 -11.78 -3.23
CA LEU A 42 -10.07 -11.63 -2.85
C LEU A 42 -9.91 -11.91 -1.36
N ASP A 43 -9.23 -13.00 -1.03
CA ASP A 43 -8.74 -13.32 0.31
C ASP A 43 -7.21 -13.23 0.35
N ASN A 44 -6.69 -12.27 1.12
CA ASN A 44 -5.25 -12.06 1.31
C ASN A 44 -4.45 -12.00 -0.01
N GLY A 45 -5.03 -11.41 -1.06
CA GLY A 45 -4.41 -11.27 -2.39
C GLY A 45 -4.68 -12.43 -3.36
N ALA A 46 -5.32 -13.52 -2.93
CA ALA A 46 -5.72 -14.62 -3.81
C ALA A 46 -7.18 -14.46 -4.26
N VAL A 47 -7.45 -14.61 -5.57
CA VAL A 47 -8.80 -14.63 -6.12
C VAL A 47 -9.36 -16.05 -6.01
N HIS A 48 -10.46 -16.21 -5.27
CA HIS A 48 -11.19 -17.45 -5.11
C HIS A 48 -12.53 -17.35 -5.84
N GLU A 49 -12.87 -18.34 -6.67
CA GLU A 49 -14.13 -18.38 -7.41
C GLU A 49 -15.08 -19.41 -6.78
N LEU A 50 -16.25 -18.96 -6.30
CA LEU A 50 -17.34 -19.79 -5.79
C LEU A 50 -18.42 -19.90 -6.85
N GLN A 51 -18.67 -21.11 -7.36
CA GLN A 51 -19.83 -21.39 -8.20
C GLN A 51 -21.06 -21.68 -7.32
N TYR A 52 -22.15 -20.93 -7.49
CA TYR A 52 -23.41 -21.24 -6.81
C TYR A 52 -24.16 -22.34 -7.56
N LYS A 53 -24.36 -23.50 -6.93
CA LYS A 53 -25.27 -24.56 -7.44
C LYS A 53 -26.69 -24.31 -6.91
N GLY A 54 -27.41 -23.39 -7.54
CA GLY A 54 -28.79 -23.05 -7.15
C GLY A 54 -29.41 -22.07 -8.11
N GLY A 55 -29.75 -22.54 -9.32
CA GLY A 55 -30.42 -21.71 -10.31
C GLY A 55 -31.85 -21.38 -9.91
N ILE A 56 -32.13 -20.12 -9.60
CA ILE A 56 -33.43 -19.54 -9.91
C ILE A 56 -33.41 -19.32 -11.43
N ALA A 57 -34.18 -20.12 -12.18
CA ALA A 57 -34.37 -19.89 -13.61
C ALA A 57 -35.18 -18.60 -13.80
N LEU A 58 -34.50 -17.45 -13.80
CA LEU A 58 -35.09 -16.17 -14.16
C LEU A 58 -35.29 -16.15 -15.67
N GLY A 59 -36.55 -16.15 -16.10
CA GLY A 59 -36.93 -16.16 -17.51
C GLY A 59 -36.37 -14.98 -18.33
N PRO A 60 -36.35 -15.09 -19.66
CA PRO A 60 -35.67 -14.17 -20.57
C PRO A 60 -36.10 -12.69 -20.51
N GLN A 61 -37.22 -12.36 -19.85
CA GLN A 61 -37.68 -10.98 -19.68
C GLN A 61 -36.94 -10.18 -18.59
N VAL A 62 -36.15 -10.82 -17.72
CA VAL A 62 -35.40 -10.15 -16.63
C VAL A 62 -34.05 -9.58 -17.10
N LYS A 63 -33.60 -9.91 -18.33
CA LYS A 63 -32.33 -9.40 -18.90
C LYS A 63 -32.27 -7.87 -19.07
N ARG A 64 -33.38 -7.13 -18.90
CA ARG A 64 -33.43 -5.66 -19.01
C ARG A 64 -33.37 -4.88 -17.69
N LEU A 65 -33.38 -5.52 -16.52
CA LEU A 65 -33.46 -4.82 -15.21
C LEU A 65 -32.12 -4.69 -14.45
N HIS A 66 -30.99 -5.12 -15.03
CA HIS A 66 -29.68 -5.22 -14.37
C HIS A 66 -28.90 -3.90 -14.16
N ARG A 67 -29.57 -2.78 -13.82
CA ARG A 67 -28.90 -1.50 -13.52
C ARG A 67 -29.01 -1.00 -12.08
N SER A 68 -29.83 -1.58 -11.22
CA SER A 68 -30.03 -1.09 -9.85
C SER A 68 -29.09 -1.73 -8.82
N GLY A 69 -28.10 -0.95 -8.38
CA GLY A 69 -27.82 -0.69 -6.96
C GLY A 69 -27.40 -1.84 -6.05
N TRP A 70 -26.40 -2.64 -6.45
CA TRP A 70 -25.76 -3.57 -5.51
C TRP A 70 -24.78 -2.80 -4.61
N ASP A 71 -25.25 -2.37 -3.45
CA ASP A 71 -24.43 -1.69 -2.44
C ASP A 71 -24.26 -2.56 -1.20
N PRO A 72 -23.28 -3.50 -1.20
CA PRO A 72 -23.05 -4.28 -0.01
C PRO A 72 -22.32 -3.47 1.04
N VAL A 73 -22.59 -3.85 2.28
CA VAL A 73 -22.11 -3.22 3.50
C VAL A 73 -21.81 -4.31 4.51
N TYR A 74 -20.66 -4.22 5.16
CA TYR A 74 -20.28 -5.12 6.24
C TYR A 74 -20.66 -4.51 7.58
N ASP A 75 -21.40 -5.24 8.41
CA ASP A 75 -21.57 -4.88 9.81
C ASP A 75 -20.58 -5.67 10.69
N PRO A 76 -19.65 -4.99 11.37
CA PRO A 76 -18.73 -5.67 12.28
C PRO A 76 -19.40 -6.31 13.49
N ALA A 77 -20.55 -5.79 13.96
CA ALA A 77 -21.22 -6.30 15.15
C ALA A 77 -21.94 -7.62 14.88
N SER A 78 -22.77 -7.68 13.83
CA SER A 78 -23.41 -8.93 13.42
C SER A 78 -22.46 -9.89 12.70
N LYS A 79 -21.33 -9.38 12.19
CA LYS A 79 -20.40 -10.09 11.27
C LYS A 79 -21.06 -10.52 9.96
N SER A 80 -22.14 -9.85 9.56
CA SER A 80 -22.91 -10.16 8.37
C SER A 80 -22.65 -9.16 7.26
N VAL A 81 -22.92 -9.59 6.03
CA VAL A 81 -22.96 -8.69 4.87
C VAL A 81 -24.41 -8.38 4.57
N TYR A 82 -24.72 -7.10 4.48
CA TYR A 82 -26.00 -6.60 4.00
C TYR A 82 -25.86 -6.11 2.59
N TYR A 83 -26.85 -6.35 1.75
CA TYR A 83 -26.86 -5.80 0.41
C TYR A 83 -28.29 -5.53 -0.05
N ASN A 84 -28.41 -4.55 -0.93
CA ASN A 84 -29.65 -4.27 -1.62
C ASN A 84 -29.80 -5.22 -2.81
N THR A 85 -30.97 -5.83 -2.93
CA THR A 85 -31.34 -6.62 -4.10
C THR A 85 -31.89 -5.71 -5.20
N ALA A 86 -31.91 -6.20 -6.44
CA ALA A 86 -32.54 -5.47 -7.56
C ALA A 86 -34.04 -5.15 -7.33
N HIS A 87 -34.64 -5.72 -6.29
CA HIS A 87 -36.05 -5.61 -5.96
C HIS A 87 -36.33 -4.82 -4.67
N ASN A 88 -35.44 -3.92 -4.26
CA ASN A 88 -35.60 -3.06 -3.08
C ASN A 88 -35.69 -3.83 -1.76
N ALA A 89 -35.22 -5.08 -1.74
CA ALA A 89 -35.10 -5.85 -0.52
C ALA A 89 -33.68 -5.74 0.07
N VAL A 90 -33.59 -5.66 1.39
CA VAL A 90 -32.33 -5.83 2.14
C VAL A 90 -32.19 -7.30 2.47
N ALA A 91 -31.11 -7.91 1.98
CA ALA A 91 -30.75 -9.28 2.30
C ALA A 91 -29.51 -9.31 3.19
N LYS A 92 -29.44 -10.31 4.05
CA LYS A 92 -28.36 -10.56 4.99
C LYS A 92 -27.70 -11.89 4.65
N LEU A 93 -26.37 -11.87 4.64
CA LEU A 93 -25.54 -13.04 4.49
C LEU A 93 -24.83 -13.32 5.82
N ASP A 94 -25.33 -14.30 6.58
CA ASP A 94 -24.84 -14.66 7.92
C ASP A 94 -23.66 -15.63 7.91
N SER A 95 -23.63 -16.54 6.93
CA SER A 95 -22.53 -17.48 6.73
C SER A 95 -22.24 -17.66 5.26
N TRP A 96 -21.08 -17.14 4.82
CA TRP A 96 -20.62 -17.26 3.44
C TRP A 96 -20.30 -18.71 3.04
N MET A 97 -20.10 -19.62 4.00
CA MET A 97 -19.83 -21.04 3.70
C MET A 97 -21.09 -21.85 3.38
N ASN A 98 -22.27 -21.41 3.82
CA ASN A 98 -23.50 -22.21 3.71
C ASN A 98 -24.44 -21.77 2.59
N SER A 99 -24.15 -20.67 1.86
CA SER A 99 -25.04 -20.12 0.82
C SER A 99 -26.49 -19.87 1.30
N GLU A 100 -26.71 -19.74 2.61
CA GLU A 100 -28.01 -19.40 3.18
C GLU A 100 -28.18 -17.89 3.17
N TRP A 101 -29.28 -17.44 2.57
CA TRP A 101 -29.63 -16.03 2.43
C TRP A 101 -30.91 -15.77 3.20
N ASP A 102 -30.87 -14.79 4.10
CA ASP A 102 -32.06 -14.33 4.80
C ASP A 102 -32.48 -12.97 4.22
N VAL A 103 -33.68 -12.92 3.65
CA VAL A 103 -34.30 -11.66 3.22
C VAL A 103 -34.94 -11.02 4.44
N LEU A 104 -34.39 -9.89 4.88
CA LEU A 104 -34.79 -9.24 6.13
C LEU A 104 -35.93 -8.24 5.94
N ALA A 105 -35.87 -7.48 4.84
CA ALA A 105 -36.91 -6.51 4.52
C ALA A 105 -37.13 -6.54 3.01
N ALA A 106 -38.36 -6.80 2.57
CA ALA A 106 -38.73 -6.78 1.17
C ALA A 106 -40.09 -6.10 1.02
N PRO A 107 -40.36 -5.43 -0.12
CA PRO A 107 -41.71 -5.01 -0.42
C PRO A 107 -42.66 -6.22 -0.48
N HIS A 108 -43.90 -6.07 -0.01
CA HIS A 108 -44.89 -7.15 0.19
C HIS A 108 -45.16 -8.02 -1.07
N ARG A 109 -44.69 -7.59 -2.25
CA ARG A 109 -44.82 -8.33 -3.51
C ARG A 109 -43.82 -9.49 -3.67
N LEU A 110 -42.81 -9.68 -2.80
CA LEU A 110 -41.74 -10.67 -3.02
C LEU A 110 -41.58 -11.78 -1.98
N LEU A 111 -42.40 -11.79 -0.94
CA LEU A 111 -42.48 -12.94 -0.03
C LEU A 111 -43.65 -13.84 -0.44
N TYR A 112 -43.63 -14.39 -1.66
CA TYR A 112 -44.51 -15.50 -2.00
C TYR A 112 -43.80 -16.64 -2.72
N LYS A 113 -43.65 -17.72 -1.96
CA LYS A 113 -43.67 -19.08 -2.48
C LYS A 113 -45.10 -19.30 -3.02
N PHE A 114 -45.24 -19.32 -4.35
CA PHE A 114 -46.44 -19.61 -5.16
C PHE A 114 -47.53 -18.52 -5.33
N ALA A 115 -47.95 -18.37 -6.60
CA ALA A 115 -49.13 -17.69 -7.18
C ALA A 115 -49.02 -16.22 -7.66
N PHE A 116 -49.44 -16.02 -8.92
CA PHE A 116 -49.69 -14.72 -9.58
C PHE A 116 -51.06 -14.16 -9.17
N SER A 117 -51.21 -12.83 -9.05
CA SER A 117 -52.12 -12.02 -9.89
C SER A 117 -52.08 -10.53 -9.52
N PHE A 118 -52.52 -9.69 -10.46
CA PHE A 118 -52.50 -8.22 -10.49
C PHE A 118 -53.60 -7.59 -9.61
N ALA A 119 -53.29 -6.47 -8.94
CA ALA A 119 -54.22 -5.38 -8.64
C ALA A 119 -53.45 -4.12 -8.24
N ASP A 120 -54.01 -2.99 -8.65
CA ASP A 120 -53.52 -1.61 -8.55
C ASP A 120 -53.66 -1.00 -7.15
N ASP A 121 -52.91 0.08 -6.94
CA ASP A 121 -52.93 1.12 -5.90
C ASP A 121 -54.05 1.07 -4.83
N GLU A 122 -53.67 0.93 -3.56
CA GLU A 122 -53.89 1.95 -2.49
C GLU A 122 -53.29 1.48 -1.14
N ASP A 123 -52.47 2.34 -0.53
CA ASP A 123 -51.70 2.15 0.71
C ASP A 123 -52.57 2.31 1.98
N GLU A 124 -53.50 1.39 2.27
CA GLU A 124 -54.29 1.44 3.53
C GLU A 124 -53.57 0.84 4.76
N ASP A 125 -52.49 0.07 4.59
CA ASP A 125 -52.00 -0.79 5.68
C ASP A 125 -50.87 -0.20 6.56
N GLY A 126 -50.38 1.02 6.28
CA GLY A 126 -49.36 1.68 7.12
C GLY A 126 -48.05 0.89 7.31
N LYS A 127 -47.81 -0.14 6.50
CA LYS A 127 -46.61 -0.97 6.58
C LYS A 127 -45.43 -0.20 6.01
N GLU A 128 -44.45 0.07 6.86
CA GLU A 128 -43.23 0.72 6.43
C GLU A 128 -42.42 -0.22 5.52
N GLU A 129 -42.25 0.15 4.24
CA GLU A 129 -41.42 -0.61 3.29
C GLU A 129 -40.28 0.23 2.68
N PHE A 130 -39.18 -0.41 2.28
CA PHE A 130 -38.17 0.23 1.46
C PHE A 130 -38.65 0.33 0.00
N THR A 131 -38.84 1.56 -0.49
CA THR A 131 -38.98 1.81 -1.93
C THR A 131 -37.63 2.20 -2.49
N GLY A 132 -37.18 1.60 -3.60
CA GLY A 132 -36.00 2.04 -4.36
C GLY A 132 -34.74 2.35 -3.54
N LEU A 133 -34.25 1.38 -2.77
CA LEU A 133 -33.09 1.57 -1.88
C LEU A 133 -31.84 2.03 -2.68
N ARG A 134 -31.24 3.16 -2.28
CA ARG A 134 -30.14 3.83 -2.97
C ARG A 134 -28.78 3.67 -2.31
N SER A 135 -28.76 3.58 -0.98
CA SER A 135 -27.53 3.52 -0.19
C SER A 135 -27.80 2.80 1.11
N LEU A 136 -26.80 2.06 1.59
CA LEU A 136 -26.82 1.36 2.86
C LEU A 136 -25.60 1.79 3.68
N SER A 137 -25.76 1.81 5.00
CA SER A 137 -24.65 1.99 5.95
C SER A 137 -24.92 1.19 7.22
N PRO A 138 -23.92 0.47 7.77
CA PRO A 138 -24.13 -0.30 8.99
C PRO A 138 -24.20 0.68 10.17
N ASP A 139 -25.00 0.40 11.19
CA ASP A 139 -24.99 1.21 12.41
C ASP A 139 -24.04 0.68 13.49
N GLY A 140 -23.45 -0.50 13.25
CA GLY A 140 -22.54 -1.22 14.15
C GLY A 140 -23.14 -1.71 15.46
N ASP A 141 -24.47 -1.69 15.57
CA ASP A 141 -25.25 -2.26 16.67
C ASP A 141 -26.17 -3.38 16.14
N GLY A 142 -25.76 -4.07 15.08
CA GLY A 142 -26.56 -5.12 14.44
C GLY A 142 -27.70 -4.59 13.56
N GLY A 143 -27.72 -3.29 13.26
CA GLY A 143 -28.70 -2.66 12.39
C GLY A 143 -28.06 -2.03 11.15
N VAL A 144 -28.92 -1.62 10.23
CA VAL A 144 -28.52 -1.00 8.98
C VAL A 144 -29.38 0.22 8.69
N TRP A 145 -28.74 1.32 8.35
CA TRP A 145 -29.38 2.49 7.77
C TRP A 145 -29.54 2.31 6.27
N GLY A 146 -30.74 2.53 5.77
CA GLY A 146 -31.05 2.50 4.34
C GLY A 146 -31.66 3.81 3.87
N LEU A 147 -31.21 4.27 2.70
CA LEU A 147 -31.77 5.42 2.01
C LEU A 147 -32.76 4.95 0.95
N SER A 148 -34.04 5.26 1.12
CA SER A 148 -35.11 4.89 0.18
C SER A 148 -35.23 5.94 -0.95
N SER A 149 -35.76 5.53 -2.11
CA SER A 149 -35.98 6.41 -3.27
C SER A 149 -36.97 7.54 -3.02
N ASP A 150 -37.84 7.36 -2.03
CA ASP A 150 -38.75 8.39 -1.51
C ASP A 150 -38.01 9.51 -0.74
N GLY A 151 -36.68 9.41 -0.63
CA GLY A 151 -35.82 10.38 0.06
C GLY A 151 -35.84 10.24 1.58
N ARG A 152 -36.45 9.19 2.13
CA ARG A 152 -36.46 8.91 3.58
C ARG A 152 -35.27 8.05 3.96
N ILE A 153 -34.72 8.35 5.13
CA ILE A 153 -33.72 7.52 5.81
C ILE A 153 -34.48 6.60 6.75
N ARG A 154 -34.21 5.29 6.66
CA ARG A 154 -34.85 4.28 7.49
C ARG A 154 -33.80 3.44 8.18
N ARG A 155 -34.09 2.96 9.39
CA ARG A 155 -33.23 2.02 10.13
C ARG A 155 -33.90 0.67 10.17
N LEU A 156 -33.19 -0.35 9.74
CA LEU A 156 -33.56 -1.75 9.93
C LEU A 156 -32.79 -2.29 11.12
N GLN A 157 -33.47 -2.56 12.23
CA GLN A 157 -32.84 -3.27 13.36
C GLN A 157 -32.98 -4.77 13.14
N VAL A 158 -31.86 -5.47 13.04
CA VAL A 158 -31.86 -6.93 12.86
C VAL A 158 -31.74 -7.57 14.24
N GLY A 159 -32.76 -8.31 14.65
CA GLY A 159 -32.71 -9.03 15.92
C GLY A 159 -31.73 -10.19 15.87
N ALA A 160 -31.15 -10.56 17.02
CA ALA A 160 -30.26 -11.71 17.13
C ALA A 160 -30.95 -13.09 16.97
N GLY A 161 -32.21 -13.14 16.50
CA GLY A 161 -32.96 -14.38 16.30
C GLY A 161 -33.97 -14.29 15.16
N SER A 162 -34.20 -15.41 14.47
CA SER A 162 -34.98 -15.53 13.22
C SER A 162 -36.48 -15.20 13.31
N LYS A 163 -36.96 -14.72 14.46
CA LYS A 163 -38.37 -14.37 14.70
C LYS A 163 -38.57 -12.98 15.31
N ALA A 164 -37.52 -12.19 15.45
CA ALA A 164 -37.69 -10.78 15.76
C ALA A 164 -38.29 -10.13 14.50
N SER A 165 -39.52 -9.62 14.60
CA SER A 165 -40.05 -8.70 13.60
C SER A 165 -39.03 -7.59 13.41
N ASP A 166 -38.28 -7.60 12.31
CA ASP A 166 -37.30 -6.59 12.01
C ASP A 166 -38.00 -5.24 12.07
N LYS A 167 -37.66 -4.43 13.07
CA LYS A 167 -38.30 -3.13 13.27
C LYS A 167 -37.67 -2.18 12.27
N LEU A 168 -38.34 -2.04 11.12
CA LEU A 168 -38.10 -0.91 10.25
C LEU A 168 -38.64 0.34 10.95
N ALA A 169 -37.77 1.34 11.10
CA ALA A 169 -38.16 2.62 11.66
C ALA A 169 -37.75 3.73 10.70
N THR A 170 -38.72 4.53 10.26
CA THR A 170 -38.47 5.73 9.47
C THR A 170 -37.95 6.85 10.36
N LEU A 171 -36.89 7.52 9.91
CA LEU A 171 -36.27 8.59 10.65
C LEU A 171 -37.00 9.92 10.36
N GLU A 172 -38.01 10.22 11.16
CA GLU A 172 -38.86 11.40 11.01
C GLU A 172 -38.04 12.71 11.06
N GLY A 173 -38.29 13.61 10.11
CA GLY A 173 -37.54 14.87 9.96
C GLY A 173 -36.20 14.75 9.24
N ALA A 174 -35.77 13.55 8.85
CA ALA A 174 -34.50 13.32 8.14
C ALA A 174 -34.60 13.47 6.60
N ARG A 175 -35.60 14.21 6.09
CA ARG A 175 -35.70 14.49 4.65
C ARG A 175 -34.55 15.38 4.20
N ALA A 176 -34.11 15.18 2.95
CA ALA A 176 -33.15 16.06 2.31
C ALA A 176 -33.70 17.49 2.33
N PRO A 177 -32.97 18.46 2.90
CA PRO A 177 -33.46 19.84 2.97
C PRO A 177 -33.67 20.47 1.59
N ALA A 178 -32.94 20.01 0.58
CA ALA A 178 -33.13 20.30 -0.83
C ALA A 178 -32.57 19.14 -1.67
N GLY A 179 -33.14 18.91 -2.85
CA GLY A 179 -32.76 17.82 -3.74
C GLY A 179 -33.10 16.44 -3.17
N SER A 180 -32.34 15.41 -3.57
CA SER A 180 -32.48 14.04 -3.05
C SER A 180 -31.17 13.58 -2.44
N TRP A 181 -31.24 12.85 -1.33
CA TRP A 181 -30.08 12.15 -0.80
C TRP A 181 -29.48 11.19 -1.85
N ARG A 182 -28.14 11.15 -1.87
CA ARG A 182 -27.31 10.30 -2.73
C ARG A 182 -26.76 9.11 -1.97
N CYS A 183 -26.13 9.36 -0.83
CA CYS A 183 -25.43 8.35 -0.05
C CYS A 183 -25.51 8.62 1.45
N LEU A 184 -25.34 7.55 2.22
CA LEU A 184 -25.25 7.55 3.68
C LEU A 184 -23.91 6.99 4.11
N ALA A 185 -23.40 7.45 5.24
CA ALA A 185 -22.31 6.79 5.94
C ALA A 185 -22.37 7.04 7.44
N TYR A 186 -22.29 5.97 8.23
CA TYR A 186 -22.36 6.02 9.68
C TYR A 186 -20.95 5.94 10.26
N ASP A 187 -20.60 6.94 11.06
CA ASP A 187 -19.33 7.00 11.76
C ASP A 187 -19.46 6.36 13.15
N LEU A 188 -19.06 5.09 13.22
CA LEU A 188 -19.18 4.24 14.41
C LEU A 188 -18.62 4.90 15.69
N PRO A 189 -17.36 5.38 15.72
CA PRO A 189 -16.80 6.02 16.91
C PRO A 189 -17.56 7.24 17.41
N SER A 190 -18.15 8.04 16.51
CA SER A 190 -18.87 9.26 16.91
C SER A 190 -20.38 9.06 17.05
N GLY A 191 -20.91 7.91 16.62
CA GLY A 191 -22.35 7.67 16.51
C GLY A 191 -23.05 8.60 15.52
N THR A 192 -22.31 9.19 14.59
CA THR A 192 -22.86 10.21 13.67
C THR A 192 -23.28 9.58 12.36
N LEU A 193 -24.54 9.77 11.97
CA LEU A 193 -25.00 9.46 10.62
C LEU A 193 -24.75 10.64 9.69
N TRP A 194 -23.90 10.44 8.68
CA TRP A 194 -23.67 11.37 7.59
C TRP A 194 -24.58 11.04 6.42
N ALA A 195 -25.11 12.08 5.77
CA ALA A 195 -25.88 11.98 4.54
C ALA A 195 -25.40 13.06 3.58
N ALA A 196 -25.34 12.75 2.28
CA ALA A 196 -25.02 13.76 1.27
C ALA A 196 -26.09 13.84 0.19
N THR A 197 -26.35 15.05 -0.28
CA THR A 197 -26.99 15.27 -1.60
C THR A 197 -25.91 15.14 -2.67
N ASP A 198 -26.15 15.65 -3.88
CA ASP A 198 -25.11 15.77 -4.90
C ASP A 198 -24.10 16.91 -4.63
N THR A 199 -24.42 17.82 -3.72
CA THR A 199 -23.72 19.12 -3.56
C THR A 199 -23.48 19.54 -2.12
N ALA A 200 -24.07 18.83 -1.15
CA ALA A 200 -23.95 19.16 0.26
C ALA A 200 -23.78 17.92 1.13
N VAL A 201 -22.95 18.06 2.16
CA VAL A 201 -22.76 17.08 3.23
C VAL A 201 -23.51 17.54 4.47
N CYS A 202 -24.37 16.67 4.98
CA CYS A 202 -25.20 16.91 6.15
C CYS A 202 -24.92 15.89 7.25
N ARG A 203 -25.05 16.34 8.48
CA ARG A 203 -25.08 15.52 9.68
C ARG A 203 -26.53 15.28 10.08
N VAL A 204 -26.91 14.02 10.25
CA VAL A 204 -28.23 13.61 10.73
C VAL A 204 -28.10 13.22 12.20
N ARG A 205 -28.60 14.08 13.09
CA ARG A 205 -28.65 13.78 14.52
C ARG A 205 -29.91 13.01 14.84
N THR A 206 -29.74 11.88 15.52
CA THR A 206 -30.83 11.11 16.12
C THR A 206 -30.96 11.53 17.58
N GLU A 207 -31.95 12.37 17.89
CA GLU A 207 -32.19 12.76 19.29
C GLU A 207 -32.85 11.61 20.06
N GLY A 208 -32.50 11.49 21.35
CA GLY A 208 -32.50 10.27 22.14
C GLY A 208 -33.78 9.45 22.27
N SER A 209 -33.55 8.20 22.67
CA SER A 209 -34.44 7.04 22.84
C SER A 209 -35.56 7.17 23.90
N GLY A 210 -36.00 8.38 24.23
CA GLY A 210 -36.96 8.63 25.31
C GLY A 210 -38.42 8.61 24.85
N GLY A 211 -38.98 7.42 24.59
CA GLY A 211 -40.43 7.12 24.67
C GLY A 211 -41.43 7.83 23.73
N GLY A 212 -41.08 8.94 23.06
CA GLY A 212 -42.00 9.69 22.20
C GLY A 212 -41.27 10.17 20.94
N GLY A 213 -41.56 9.51 19.81
CA GLY A 213 -41.18 9.91 18.44
C GLY A 213 -39.78 10.50 18.26
N ARG A 214 -38.80 9.69 17.82
CA ARG A 214 -37.46 10.17 17.45
C ARG A 214 -37.54 11.19 16.31
N ARG A 215 -37.61 12.48 16.64
CA ARG A 215 -37.37 13.55 15.67
C ARG A 215 -35.88 13.61 15.40
N SER A 216 -35.54 13.59 14.12
CA SER A 216 -34.17 13.76 13.67
C SER A 216 -33.97 15.14 13.09
N ARG A 217 -32.80 15.71 13.35
CA ARG A 217 -32.42 17.03 12.86
C ARG A 217 -31.30 16.88 11.85
N VAL A 218 -31.52 17.42 10.66
CA VAL A 218 -30.51 17.50 9.60
C VAL A 218 -29.79 18.84 9.69
N GLU A 219 -28.47 18.79 9.80
CA GLU A 219 -27.61 19.96 9.88
C GLU A 219 -26.68 19.99 8.66
N LEU A 220 -26.68 21.10 7.91
CA LEU A 220 -25.73 21.32 6.83
C LEU A 220 -24.34 21.53 7.43
N VAL A 221 -23.38 20.67 7.07
CA VAL A 221 -22.01 20.74 7.59
C VAL A 221 -21.07 21.34 6.57
N ALA A 222 -21.14 20.92 5.30
CA ALA A 222 -20.31 21.48 4.24
C ALA A 222 -21.04 21.49 2.89
N GLY A 223 -20.62 22.41 2.02
CA GLY A 223 -21.20 22.55 0.68
C GLY A 223 -22.35 23.54 0.62
N ASP A 224 -22.98 23.60 -0.55
CA ASP A 224 -24.13 24.44 -0.84
C ASP A 224 -25.14 23.62 -1.60
N ARG A 225 -26.43 23.81 -1.33
CA ARG A 225 -27.49 22.98 -1.88
C ARG A 225 -27.85 23.37 -3.32
N GLU A 226 -27.54 24.59 -3.71
CA GLU A 226 -27.94 25.16 -5.00
C GLU A 226 -26.74 25.43 -5.90
N ASP A 227 -25.53 25.41 -5.33
CA ASP A 227 -24.31 25.81 -6.02
C ASP A 227 -23.30 24.66 -6.13
N ARG A 228 -23.10 24.20 -7.37
CA ARG A 228 -22.10 23.18 -7.73
C ARG A 228 -20.76 23.83 -7.99
N GLY A 229 -19.68 23.18 -7.54
CA GLY A 229 -18.34 23.67 -7.86
C GLY A 229 -17.22 22.80 -7.32
N ASP A 230 -15.98 23.24 -7.51
CA ASP A 230 -14.79 22.55 -7.01
C ASP A 230 -13.87 23.46 -6.21
N VAL A 231 -14.46 23.93 -5.11
CA VAL A 231 -13.85 24.91 -4.21
C VAL A 231 -13.66 24.26 -2.85
N ASP A 232 -12.42 24.24 -2.38
CA ASP A 232 -12.08 23.88 -1.00
C ASP A 232 -12.46 25.03 -0.06
N GLY A 233 -12.78 24.73 1.20
CA GLY A 233 -13.22 25.77 2.14
C GLY A 233 -13.86 25.21 3.39
N SER A 234 -14.17 26.09 4.33
CA SER A 234 -14.82 25.73 5.59
C SER A 234 -16.34 25.77 5.47
N GLY A 235 -16.99 24.68 5.88
CA GLY A 235 -18.44 24.56 5.93
C GLY A 235 -19.13 24.93 4.62
N THR A 236 -20.04 25.90 4.68
CA THR A 236 -20.81 26.36 3.50
C THR A 236 -20.00 27.16 2.50
N ALA A 237 -18.71 27.43 2.74
CA ALA A 237 -17.83 28.01 1.73
C ALA A 237 -17.28 26.96 0.74
N ALA A 238 -17.28 25.68 1.13
CA ALA A 238 -16.90 24.59 0.23
C ALA A 238 -17.95 24.43 -0.89
N ARG A 239 -17.52 23.93 -2.05
CA ARG A 239 -18.39 23.57 -3.18
C ARG A 239 -18.03 22.20 -3.70
N PHE A 240 -19.05 21.40 -4.01
CA PHE A 240 -18.92 20.05 -4.55
C PHE A 240 -19.52 19.95 -5.96
N LYS A 241 -18.92 19.14 -6.83
CA LYS A 241 -19.36 18.94 -8.21
C LYS A 241 -20.50 17.94 -8.28
N ASP A 242 -20.28 16.78 -7.66
CA ASP A 242 -21.12 15.60 -7.75
C ASP A 242 -20.73 14.57 -6.68
N ILE A 243 -21.24 14.72 -5.45
CA ILE A 243 -20.95 13.79 -4.36
C ILE A 243 -21.56 12.41 -4.66
N ALA A 244 -20.70 11.40 -4.73
CA ALA A 244 -21.06 10.02 -5.05
C ALA A 244 -21.01 9.10 -3.83
N ALA A 245 -20.05 9.31 -2.93
CA ALA A 245 -19.86 8.48 -1.74
C ALA A 245 -19.25 9.26 -0.58
N LEU A 246 -19.58 8.81 0.63
CA LEU A 246 -18.98 9.24 1.88
C LEU A 246 -18.32 8.05 2.56
N LEU A 247 -17.18 8.28 3.21
CA LEU A 247 -16.50 7.27 4.01
C LEU A 247 -15.88 7.92 5.26
N PRO A 248 -16.49 7.71 6.44
CA PRO A 248 -15.90 8.09 7.71
C PRO A 248 -14.55 7.37 7.88
N VAL A 249 -13.54 8.12 8.31
CA VAL A 249 -12.21 7.59 8.60
C VAL A 249 -11.79 7.99 10.01
N PRO A 250 -10.88 7.23 10.65
CA PRO A 250 -10.41 7.53 11.99
C PRO A 250 -9.93 8.98 12.16
N GLY A 251 -10.22 9.55 13.34
CA GLY A 251 -9.92 10.94 13.68
C GLY A 251 -11.04 11.93 13.37
N GLY A 252 -12.29 11.45 13.18
CA GLY A 252 -13.46 12.31 12.98
C GLY A 252 -13.46 13.01 11.62
N ARG A 253 -12.81 12.42 10.61
CA ARG A 253 -12.75 12.96 9.26
C ARG A 253 -13.66 12.18 8.34
N LEU A 254 -14.04 12.81 7.25
CA LEU A 254 -14.89 12.21 6.23
C LEU A 254 -14.20 12.31 4.88
N LEU A 255 -13.97 11.16 4.24
CA LEU A 255 -13.59 11.13 2.84
C LEU A 255 -14.81 11.26 1.96
N ILE A 256 -14.69 12.09 0.94
CA ILE A 256 -15.79 12.46 0.05
C ILE A 256 -15.33 12.19 -1.38
N ALA A 257 -16.06 11.31 -2.06
CA ALA A 257 -15.92 11.13 -3.50
C ALA A 257 -16.77 12.18 -4.22
N ASP A 258 -16.13 13.11 -4.90
CA ASP A 258 -16.76 14.26 -5.53
C ASP A 258 -16.42 14.33 -7.03
N GLY A 259 -17.27 13.76 -7.87
CA GLY A 259 -17.03 13.63 -9.31
C GLY A 259 -15.75 12.85 -9.64
N SER A 260 -14.71 13.57 -10.06
CA SER A 260 -13.38 13.03 -10.36
C SER A 260 -12.35 13.17 -9.23
N ASP A 261 -12.77 13.81 -8.14
CA ASP A 261 -11.92 14.29 -7.08
C ASP A 261 -12.15 13.48 -5.81
N LEU A 262 -11.08 13.24 -5.05
CA LEU A 262 -11.15 12.71 -3.69
C LEU A 262 -10.88 13.85 -2.73
N ARG A 263 -11.82 14.11 -1.84
CA ARG A 263 -11.73 15.18 -0.85
C ARG A 263 -11.77 14.63 0.56
N CYS A 264 -11.31 15.44 1.50
CA CYS A 264 -11.37 15.17 2.93
C CYS A 264 -11.99 16.36 3.64
N MET A 265 -12.99 16.07 4.46
CA MET A 265 -13.57 17.01 5.41
C MET A 265 -13.06 16.67 6.81
N ASP A 266 -12.55 17.68 7.52
CA ASP A 266 -12.14 17.52 8.91
C ASP A 266 -13.32 17.59 9.90
N ALA A 267 -13.04 17.37 11.18
CA ALA A 267 -14.06 17.42 12.23
C ALA A 267 -14.69 18.82 12.40
N GLY A 268 -14.02 19.88 11.93
CA GLY A 268 -14.53 21.25 11.92
C GLY A 268 -15.36 21.58 10.67
N GLY A 269 -15.51 20.64 9.73
CA GLY A 269 -16.22 20.86 8.48
C GLY A 269 -15.38 21.57 7.40
N ALA A 270 -14.05 21.70 7.58
CA ALA A 270 -13.18 22.21 6.54
C ALA A 270 -12.88 21.13 5.50
N VAL A 271 -13.14 21.45 4.23
CA VAL A 271 -13.00 20.57 3.08
C VAL A 271 -11.73 20.91 2.32
N SER A 272 -10.93 19.90 2.03
CA SER A 272 -9.71 20.00 1.22
C SER A 272 -9.67 18.90 0.16
N THR A 273 -9.11 19.21 -1.00
CA THR A 273 -8.92 18.24 -2.09
C THR A 273 -7.66 17.41 -1.86
N LEU A 274 -7.79 16.10 -1.75
CA LEU A 274 -6.66 15.16 -1.64
C LEU A 274 -6.11 14.76 -3.01
N LEU A 275 -6.99 14.47 -3.96
CA LEU A 275 -6.66 14.09 -5.33
C LEU A 275 -7.61 14.81 -6.29
N ARG A 276 -7.07 15.47 -7.30
CA ARG A 276 -7.84 16.25 -8.28
C ARG A 276 -7.74 15.63 -9.67
N GLY A 277 -8.87 15.35 -10.30
CA GLY A 277 -8.99 14.86 -11.68
C GLY A 277 -8.39 13.49 -11.97
N CYS A 278 -7.94 12.76 -10.94
CA CYS A 278 -7.20 11.51 -11.13
C CYS A 278 -8.10 10.26 -11.14
N LEU A 279 -9.36 10.39 -10.73
CA LEU A 279 -10.26 9.25 -10.46
C LEU A 279 -11.52 9.36 -11.32
N PRO A 280 -11.51 8.89 -12.58
CA PRO A 280 -12.67 9.04 -13.46
C PRO A 280 -13.89 8.27 -12.91
N HIS A 281 -14.98 8.99 -12.64
CA HIS A 281 -16.25 8.44 -12.13
C HIS A 281 -16.09 7.69 -10.81
N LEU A 282 -15.68 8.39 -9.75
CA LEU A 282 -15.56 7.78 -8.44
C LEU A 282 -16.95 7.42 -7.92
N TRP A 283 -17.18 6.15 -7.58
CA TRP A 283 -18.51 5.67 -7.17
C TRP A 283 -18.53 5.26 -5.70
N LYS A 284 -17.52 4.51 -5.24
CA LYS A 284 -17.52 3.96 -3.87
C LYS A 284 -16.13 4.03 -3.25
N LEU A 285 -16.13 4.26 -1.94
CA LEU A 285 -14.93 4.31 -1.10
C LEU A 285 -15.04 3.23 -0.04
N VAL A 286 -13.96 2.49 0.19
CA VAL A 286 -13.89 1.48 1.25
C VAL A 286 -12.54 1.58 1.96
N LEU A 287 -12.57 1.69 3.29
CA LEU A 287 -11.36 1.59 4.11
C LEU A 287 -11.07 0.12 4.39
N LEU A 288 -9.88 -0.34 4.01
CA LEU A 288 -9.41 -1.68 4.30
C LEU A 288 -8.87 -1.76 5.76
N PRO A 289 -8.86 -2.94 6.40
CA PRO A 289 -8.38 -3.12 7.77
C PRO A 289 -6.91 -2.72 8.01
N ASP A 290 -6.09 -2.71 6.97
CA ASP A 290 -4.70 -2.25 7.01
C ASP A 290 -4.57 -0.72 6.99
N GLY A 291 -5.69 -0.01 6.81
CA GLY A 291 -5.77 1.43 6.69
C GLY A 291 -5.64 1.95 5.26
N ASP A 292 -5.50 1.07 4.26
CA ASP A 292 -5.49 1.49 2.87
C ASP A 292 -6.93 1.82 2.41
N LEU A 293 -7.04 2.78 1.50
CA LEU A 293 -8.29 3.20 0.89
C LEU A 293 -8.45 2.51 -0.46
N MET A 294 -9.47 1.67 -0.61
CA MET A 294 -9.86 1.18 -1.92
C MET A 294 -10.91 2.11 -2.53
N VAL A 295 -10.66 2.51 -3.77
CA VAL A 295 -11.54 3.38 -4.56
C VAL A 295 -12.11 2.59 -5.73
N VAL A 296 -13.44 2.59 -5.87
CA VAL A 296 -14.17 1.99 -6.98
C VAL A 296 -14.53 3.07 -7.99
N THR A 297 -14.14 2.87 -9.25
CA THR A 297 -14.39 3.82 -10.36
C THR A 297 -15.35 3.25 -11.40
N GLY A 298 -16.07 4.12 -12.12
CA GLY A 298 -17.18 3.83 -13.05
C GLY A 298 -16.84 3.04 -14.31
N ARG A 299 -15.63 2.47 -14.40
CA ARG A 299 -15.25 1.45 -15.40
C ARG A 299 -14.88 0.11 -14.76
N ARG A 300 -15.37 -0.15 -13.54
CA ARG A 300 -15.10 -1.37 -12.75
C ARG A 300 -13.60 -1.59 -12.52
N LYS A 301 -12.89 -0.48 -12.33
CA LYS A 301 -11.48 -0.44 -12.00
C LYS A 301 -11.34 -0.07 -10.53
N PHE A 302 -10.44 -0.77 -9.83
CA PHE A 302 -10.04 -0.43 -8.48
C PHE A 302 -8.73 0.32 -8.51
N LEU A 303 -8.65 1.28 -7.61
CA LEU A 303 -7.41 1.94 -7.25
C LEU A 303 -7.26 1.72 -5.75
N LEU A 304 -6.22 0.96 -5.37
CA LEU A 304 -5.79 0.92 -3.99
C LEU A 304 -4.96 2.16 -3.73
N ILE A 305 -5.29 2.91 -2.70
CA ILE A 305 -4.61 4.15 -2.33
C ILE A 305 -4.15 4.00 -0.89
N SER A 306 -2.83 4.04 -0.62
CA SER A 306 -2.40 4.08 0.78
C SER A 306 -2.80 5.40 1.41
N TYR A 307 -3.70 5.32 2.37
CA TYR A 307 -4.19 6.46 3.11
C TYR A 307 -3.27 6.70 4.32
N LEU A 308 -2.27 7.56 4.10
CA LEU A 308 -1.29 7.91 5.12
C LEU A 308 -1.80 9.07 5.97
N ASP A 309 -2.55 8.76 7.02
CA ASP A 309 -2.78 9.75 8.07
C ASP A 309 -3.03 9.08 9.42
N ARG A 310 -1.95 8.91 10.19
CA ARG A 310 -2.00 8.44 11.58
C ARG A 310 -1.77 9.62 12.52
N PRO A 311 -2.68 9.87 13.48
CA PRO A 311 -2.39 10.83 14.54
C PRO A 311 -1.17 10.34 15.34
N ALA A 312 -0.21 11.23 15.56
CA ALA A 312 0.88 10.99 16.51
C ALA A 312 0.26 10.74 17.89
N ALA A 313 0.53 9.59 18.50
CA ALA A 313 0.00 9.25 19.81
C ALA A 313 0.40 10.34 20.82
N THR A 314 -0.59 11.08 21.33
CA THR A 314 -0.39 12.01 22.45
C THR A 314 -0.06 11.18 23.68
N LYS A 315 1.18 11.34 24.17
CA LYS A 315 1.64 10.72 25.42
C LYS A 315 0.67 11.13 26.54
N GLN A 316 -0.10 10.18 27.07
CA GLN A 316 -0.84 10.38 28.31
C GLN A 316 0.16 10.63 29.44
N PRO A 317 0.00 11.68 30.27
CA PRO A 317 0.86 11.88 31.42
C PRO A 317 0.55 10.81 32.46
N SER A 318 1.49 9.88 32.64
CA SER A 318 1.47 8.97 33.78
C SER A 318 1.65 9.79 35.05
N LYS A 319 0.63 9.76 35.91
CA LYS A 319 0.74 10.24 37.28
C LYS A 319 1.69 9.32 38.02
N GLN A 320 2.90 9.79 38.34
CA GLN A 320 3.72 9.22 39.41
C GLN A 320 4.06 10.28 40.46
N PRO A 321 4.19 9.87 41.73
CA PRO A 321 4.08 10.75 42.87
C PRO A 321 5.41 11.45 43.18
N SER A 322 5.30 12.74 43.50
CA SER A 322 6.39 13.62 43.92
C SER A 322 7.10 13.12 45.17
N LYS A 323 8.42 12.89 45.07
CA LYS A 323 9.33 12.97 46.22
C LYS A 323 10.26 14.17 46.04
N GLN A 324 10.26 14.98 47.08
CA GLN A 324 11.01 16.20 47.29
C GLN A 324 12.52 16.00 47.07
N LEU A 325 13.21 17.01 46.53
CA LEU A 325 14.53 17.35 47.07
C LEU A 325 14.85 18.85 46.92
N SER A 326 15.59 19.31 47.91
CA SER A 326 15.92 20.69 48.29
C SER A 326 17.00 21.36 47.45
N LYS A 327 16.76 22.65 47.19
CA LYS A 327 17.65 23.82 47.00
C LYS A 327 19.18 23.62 47.21
N ARG A 328 19.99 24.02 46.22
CA ARG A 328 20.87 25.23 46.26
C ARG A 328 21.65 25.46 44.93
N PRO A 329 22.17 26.68 44.66
CA PRO A 329 22.58 27.10 43.32
C PRO A 329 24.09 27.41 43.12
N SER A 330 24.43 27.56 41.83
CA SER A 330 25.33 28.57 41.23
C SER A 330 26.75 28.16 40.78
N LYS A 331 27.02 28.39 39.47
CA LYS A 331 28.06 29.25 38.84
C LYS A 331 28.89 28.60 37.71
N GLN A 332 28.62 29.11 36.49
CA GLN A 332 29.52 29.60 35.42
C GLN A 332 30.61 28.71 34.76
N PRO A 333 31.06 29.08 33.53
CA PRO A 333 31.40 28.13 32.47
C PRO A 333 32.89 28.08 32.14
N THR A 334 33.31 26.99 31.51
CA THR A 334 34.59 26.87 30.81
C THR A 334 34.44 26.03 29.54
N GLN A 335 34.73 26.64 28.40
CA GLN A 335 35.28 25.99 27.18
C GLN A 335 36.70 25.43 27.48
N PRO A 336 37.36 24.59 26.63
CA PRO A 336 37.32 24.56 25.16
C PRO A 336 37.48 23.16 24.49
N SER A 337 37.39 23.12 23.15
CA SER A 337 38.35 22.45 22.23
C SER A 337 37.69 22.05 20.90
N GLN A 338 38.26 22.57 19.81
CA GLN A 338 37.96 22.27 18.41
C GLN A 338 38.83 21.10 17.91
N ASN A 339 38.30 20.23 17.03
CA ASN A 339 38.98 19.70 15.84
C ASN A 339 38.04 18.79 14.98
N PRO A 340 38.38 18.49 13.70
CA PRO A 340 37.50 18.81 12.57
C PRO A 340 37.02 17.62 11.70
N ALA A 341 36.33 17.96 10.59
CA ALA A 341 36.01 17.16 9.38
C ALA A 341 34.69 16.35 9.45
N VAL A 342 33.86 16.13 8.41
CA VAL A 342 33.95 16.06 6.93
C VAL A 342 32.53 16.37 6.37
N PRO A 343 32.32 16.90 5.15
CA PRO A 343 30.99 17.30 4.66
C PRO A 343 30.12 16.09 4.26
N SER A 344 28.90 16.01 4.79
CA SER A 344 27.85 15.11 4.32
C SER A 344 26.86 15.88 3.43
N SER A 345 26.50 15.26 2.31
CA SER A 345 25.81 15.84 1.16
C SER A 345 24.41 16.43 1.49
N PRO A 346 24.00 17.56 0.85
CA PRO A 346 22.83 18.35 1.23
C PRO A 346 21.45 17.82 0.74
N LEU A 347 21.39 16.60 0.17
CA LEU A 347 20.16 16.10 -0.46
C LEU A 347 19.16 15.44 0.50
N LEU A 348 19.57 15.13 1.74
CA LEU A 348 18.70 14.49 2.75
C LEU A 348 18.04 15.48 3.69
N SER A 349 18.61 16.68 3.87
CA SER A 349 18.05 17.74 4.72
C SER A 349 16.86 18.46 4.07
N LEU A 350 16.81 18.48 2.74
CA LEU A 350 15.75 19.13 1.95
C LEU A 350 14.40 18.38 1.96
N LEU A 351 14.36 17.16 2.48
CA LEU A 351 13.12 16.39 2.63
C LEU A 351 12.50 16.49 4.03
N LEU A 352 13.17 17.15 5.00
CA LEU A 352 12.85 17.00 6.42
C LEU A 352 12.78 18.30 7.26
N GLU A 353 12.95 19.50 6.71
CA GLU A 353 12.75 20.74 7.49
C GLU A 353 11.64 21.64 6.96
N GLY A 354 10.68 21.89 7.85
CA GLY A 354 9.58 22.85 7.73
C GLY A 354 8.92 23.06 9.09
N ALA A 355 9.66 23.74 9.98
CA ALA A 355 9.29 24.46 11.23
C ALA A 355 8.43 23.73 12.29
N GLY A 356 8.75 23.67 13.58
CA GLY A 356 9.83 24.24 14.40
C GLY A 356 9.45 24.06 15.88
N GLY A 357 10.44 23.88 16.78
CA GLY A 357 10.20 23.97 18.23
C GLY A 357 11.00 23.01 19.12
N SER A 358 12.20 23.45 19.51
CA SER A 358 12.85 23.24 20.82
C SER A 358 13.17 21.81 21.33
N GLY A 359 14.44 21.44 21.17
CA GLY A 359 15.36 21.15 22.29
C GLY A 359 15.10 19.94 23.18
N GLY A 360 15.93 18.88 23.03
CA GLY A 360 16.09 17.83 24.04
C GLY A 360 16.83 16.60 23.52
N SER A 361 18.14 16.53 23.76
CA SER A 361 18.98 15.35 23.55
C SER A 361 18.55 14.20 24.48
N CYS A 362 18.43 12.97 23.95
CA CYS A 362 18.73 11.71 24.63
C CYS A 362 18.63 10.52 23.64
N ALA A 363 19.65 9.66 23.64
CA ALA A 363 19.74 8.42 22.87
C ALA A 363 18.63 7.40 23.24
N PRO A 364 18.28 6.44 22.36
CA PRO A 364 17.16 5.55 22.61
C PRO A 364 17.57 4.33 23.44
N VAL A 365 16.79 4.05 24.48
CA VAL A 365 16.75 2.75 25.18
C VAL A 365 15.46 2.05 24.75
N LEU A 366 15.62 0.81 24.27
CA LEU A 366 14.55 -0.11 23.89
C LEU A 366 13.81 -0.62 25.13
N THR A 367 12.47 -0.59 25.12
CA THR A 367 11.63 -1.67 25.70
C THR A 367 10.22 -1.62 25.11
N ALA A 368 9.71 -2.81 24.78
CA ALA A 368 8.40 -3.07 24.18
C ALA A 368 7.24 -3.09 25.20
N SER A 369 6.04 -2.66 24.77
CA SER A 369 4.69 -3.00 25.28
C SER A 369 3.68 -2.07 24.57
N GLY A 370 2.52 -2.42 24.01
CA GLY A 370 1.74 -3.65 23.84
C GLY A 370 0.32 -3.24 23.39
N ALA A 371 -0.13 -3.75 22.23
CA ALA A 371 -1.51 -3.78 21.64
C ALA A 371 -2.25 -2.44 21.31
N GLU A 372 -3.04 -2.26 20.23
CA GLU A 372 -3.34 -3.05 19.01
C GLU A 372 -4.04 -2.15 17.97
N GLY A 373 -3.85 -2.50 16.70
CA GLY A 373 -4.25 -1.76 15.48
C GLY A 373 -3.22 -2.04 14.38
N VAL A 374 -2.95 -3.32 14.14
CA VAL A 374 -1.67 -3.82 13.63
C VAL A 374 -1.61 -3.75 12.10
N THR A 375 -1.02 -2.68 11.55
CA THR A 375 -0.15 -2.92 10.38
C THR A 375 1.00 -3.76 10.88
N ILE A 376 1.08 -5.01 10.42
CA ILE A 376 2.19 -5.90 10.76
C ILE A 376 3.46 -5.24 10.22
N ARG A 377 4.19 -4.54 11.08
CA ARG A 377 5.50 -4.02 10.76
C ARG A 377 6.50 -5.14 10.94
N VAL A 378 7.41 -5.23 9.98
CA VAL A 378 8.52 -6.17 10.01
C VAL A 378 9.78 -5.34 10.24
N THR A 379 10.58 -5.76 11.21
CA THR A 379 11.91 -5.20 11.43
C THR A 379 12.87 -5.92 10.50
N VAL A 380 13.45 -5.21 9.54
CA VAL A 380 14.51 -5.74 8.69
C VAL A 380 15.85 -5.28 9.26
N ARG A 381 16.64 -6.20 9.80
CA ARG A 381 18.02 -5.91 10.23
C ARG A 381 18.97 -6.09 9.06
N VAL A 382 19.76 -5.07 8.76
CA VAL A 382 20.74 -5.05 7.67
C VAL A 382 22.06 -4.60 8.26
N GLY A 383 23.01 -5.52 8.39
CA GLY A 383 24.19 -5.32 9.24
C GLY A 383 23.78 -4.81 10.63
N GLU A 384 24.37 -3.67 11.04
CA GLU A 384 24.12 -3.01 12.33
C GLU A 384 22.88 -2.08 12.34
N ARG A 385 22.14 -1.95 11.23
CA ARG A 385 20.99 -1.04 11.14
C ARG A 385 19.66 -1.79 11.12
N GLU A 386 18.66 -1.19 11.75
CA GLU A 386 17.29 -1.70 11.77
C GLU A 386 16.35 -0.82 10.95
N PHE A 387 15.53 -1.45 10.12
CA PHE A 387 14.51 -0.79 9.30
C PHE A 387 13.12 -1.31 9.70
N SER A 388 12.27 -0.42 10.20
CA SER A 388 10.87 -0.77 10.52
C SER A 388 9.98 -0.49 9.31
N VAL A 389 9.55 -1.54 8.61
CA VAL A 389 8.84 -1.43 7.31
C VAL A 389 7.47 -2.11 7.39
N PRO A 390 6.40 -1.54 6.79
CA PRO A 390 5.13 -2.24 6.63
C PRO A 390 5.30 -3.51 5.79
N ARG A 391 4.74 -4.62 6.27
CA ARG A 391 4.77 -5.91 5.56
C ARG A 391 4.21 -5.82 4.14
N SER A 392 3.16 -5.01 3.93
CA SER A 392 2.55 -4.81 2.61
C SER A 392 3.53 -4.27 1.58
N VAL A 393 4.38 -3.31 1.97
CA VAL A 393 5.40 -2.71 1.09
C VAL A 393 6.48 -3.73 0.71
N LEU A 394 6.93 -4.54 1.67
CA LEU A 394 7.94 -5.57 1.41
C LEU A 394 7.38 -6.67 0.50
N VAL A 395 6.18 -7.17 0.78
CA VAL A 395 5.52 -8.23 0.00
C VAL A 395 5.19 -7.77 -1.40
N ALA A 396 4.64 -6.56 -1.57
CA ALA A 396 4.32 -6.03 -2.90
C ALA A 396 5.58 -5.66 -3.70
N GLY A 397 6.66 -5.28 -3.02
CA GLY A 397 7.88 -4.81 -3.64
C GLY A 397 8.85 -5.92 -4.05
N SER A 398 8.80 -7.10 -3.42
CA SER A 398 9.85 -8.13 -3.52
C SER A 398 9.31 -9.53 -3.33
N GLU A 399 9.57 -10.39 -4.32
CA GLU A 399 9.19 -11.81 -4.27
C GLU A 399 9.92 -12.57 -3.15
N TYR A 400 11.16 -12.17 -2.84
CA TYR A 400 11.90 -12.70 -1.69
C TYR A 400 11.14 -12.48 -0.38
N PHE A 401 10.68 -11.26 -0.14
CA PHE A 401 9.91 -10.96 1.07
C PHE A 401 8.50 -11.54 1.02
N ALA A 402 7.87 -11.62 -0.15
CA ALA A 402 6.60 -12.33 -0.34
C ALA A 402 6.73 -13.80 0.08
N ALA A 403 7.72 -14.52 -0.45
CA ALA A 403 7.98 -15.92 -0.09
C ALA A 403 8.28 -16.08 1.41
N ARG A 404 9.10 -15.21 2.00
CA ARG A 404 9.51 -15.37 3.40
C ARG A 404 8.44 -14.95 4.40
N LEU A 405 7.62 -13.96 4.07
CA LEU A 405 6.61 -13.43 4.99
C LEU A 405 5.25 -14.12 4.80
N LEU A 406 4.89 -14.55 3.59
CA LEU A 406 3.59 -15.17 3.28
C LEU A 406 3.56 -16.70 3.47
N VAL A 407 4.71 -17.39 3.51
CA VAL A 407 4.72 -18.86 3.63
C VAL A 407 4.21 -19.33 4.99
N ARG A 408 3.18 -20.20 4.92
CA ARG A 408 2.57 -20.92 6.04
C ARG A 408 3.50 -22.03 6.49
N ALA A 409 3.83 -22.10 7.78
CA ALA A 409 4.49 -23.28 8.34
C ALA A 409 3.61 -24.52 8.05
N LYS A 410 4.06 -25.40 7.15
CA LYS A 410 3.47 -26.73 6.94
C LYS A 410 3.84 -27.60 8.14
N GLY A 411 3.17 -27.39 9.26
CA GLY A 411 3.26 -28.24 10.44
C GLY A 411 1.87 -28.41 11.03
N LYS A 412 1.41 -29.66 11.14
CA LYS A 412 0.21 -29.99 11.91
C LYS A 412 0.51 -29.68 13.38
N GLY A 413 -0.03 -28.56 13.87
CA GLY A 413 0.02 -28.17 15.27
C GLY A 413 1.30 -27.42 15.65
N SER A 414 1.26 -26.09 15.56
CA SER A 414 1.88 -25.14 16.51
C SER A 414 1.65 -23.70 16.03
N ALA A 415 1.64 -22.75 16.97
CA ALA A 415 1.21 -21.36 16.82
C ALA A 415 1.80 -20.63 15.59
N LYS A 416 0.97 -19.76 14.99
CA LYS A 416 1.34 -18.84 13.91
C LYS A 416 2.42 -17.87 14.40
N THR A 417 3.70 -18.23 14.27
CA THR A 417 4.79 -17.27 14.47
C THR A 417 4.84 -16.35 13.26
N HIS A 418 4.21 -15.17 13.38
CA HIS A 418 4.49 -14.07 12.47
C HIS A 418 5.98 -13.77 12.58
N VAL A 419 6.74 -13.98 11.50
CA VAL A 419 8.14 -13.56 11.43
C VAL A 419 8.13 -12.03 11.47
N GLY A 420 8.27 -11.47 12.68
CA GLY A 420 8.31 -10.03 12.93
C GLY A 420 9.66 -9.42 12.58
N GLU A 421 10.67 -10.25 12.32
CA GLU A 421 12.04 -9.82 12.07
C GLU A 421 12.69 -10.62 10.93
N VAL A 422 13.35 -9.93 9.99
CA VAL A 422 14.12 -10.52 8.90
C VAL A 422 15.54 -9.95 8.95
N THR A 423 16.56 -10.81 8.95
CA THR A 423 17.96 -10.40 8.99
C THR A 423 18.65 -10.58 7.63
N LEU A 424 19.45 -9.59 7.23
CA LEU A 424 20.29 -9.54 6.04
C LEU A 424 21.73 -9.17 6.48
N PRO A 425 22.51 -10.13 7.02
CA PRO A 425 23.79 -9.84 7.67
C PRO A 425 24.84 -9.28 6.70
N ASP A 426 24.93 -9.81 5.48
CA ASP A 426 25.96 -9.45 4.50
C ASP A 426 25.55 -8.29 3.56
N ALA A 427 24.52 -7.54 3.93
CA ALA A 427 23.99 -6.48 3.09
C ALA A 427 24.43 -5.11 3.60
N ASP A 428 24.81 -4.23 2.67
CA ASP A 428 25.12 -2.84 2.99
C ASP A 428 23.82 -2.08 3.38
N PRO A 429 23.76 -1.47 4.57
CA PRO A 429 22.57 -0.73 5.00
C PRO A 429 22.20 0.44 4.09
N ALA A 430 23.17 1.12 3.47
CA ALA A 430 22.93 2.21 2.53
C ALA A 430 22.35 1.69 1.22
N ALA A 431 22.83 0.56 0.73
CA ALA A 431 22.26 -0.11 -0.45
C ALA A 431 20.80 -0.52 -0.20
N PHE A 432 20.51 -1.11 0.97
CA PHE A 432 19.13 -1.46 1.32
C PHE A 432 18.22 -0.23 1.43
N ALA A 433 18.69 0.89 1.97
CA ALA A 433 17.90 2.12 2.05
C ALA A 433 17.46 2.64 0.67
N HIS A 434 18.32 2.55 -0.34
CA HIS A 434 17.97 2.91 -1.72
C HIS A 434 16.93 1.94 -2.33
N LEU A 435 17.09 0.63 -2.10
CA LEU A 435 16.11 -0.37 -2.56
C LEU A 435 14.77 -0.24 -1.85
N LEU A 436 14.77 0.08 -0.56
CA LEU A 436 13.57 0.36 0.20
C LEU A 436 12.84 1.58 -0.36
N SER A 437 13.57 2.66 -0.63
CA SER A 437 13.02 3.85 -1.28
C SER A 437 12.44 3.54 -2.67
N TYR A 438 13.11 2.65 -3.42
CA TYR A 438 12.58 2.12 -4.68
C TYR A 438 11.28 1.34 -4.46
N MET A 439 11.20 0.40 -3.51
CA MET A 439 9.97 -0.37 -3.24
C MET A 439 8.79 0.54 -2.85
N TYR A 440 9.02 1.57 -2.03
CA TYR A 440 8.01 2.57 -1.69
C TYR A 440 7.51 3.40 -2.87
N ARG A 441 8.34 3.58 -3.91
CA ARG A 441 7.99 4.34 -5.11
C ARG A 441 7.49 3.46 -6.25
N ALA A 442 7.94 2.22 -6.32
CA ALA A 442 7.51 1.24 -7.32
C ALA A 442 6.01 0.95 -7.15
N SER A 443 5.52 0.93 -5.90
CA SER A 443 4.08 0.89 -5.63
C SER A 443 3.34 2.09 -6.26
N GLN A 444 3.98 3.24 -6.45
CA GLN A 444 3.38 4.46 -7.01
C GLN A 444 3.57 4.62 -8.53
N GLY A 445 4.24 3.66 -9.18
CA GLY A 445 4.56 3.67 -10.61
C GLY A 445 6.06 3.60 -10.92
N LEU A 446 6.43 2.65 -11.79
CA LEU A 446 7.80 2.26 -12.13
C LEU A 446 8.67 3.42 -12.67
N SER A 447 8.13 4.28 -13.54
CA SER A 447 8.91 5.36 -14.18
C SER A 447 9.55 6.33 -13.18
N ARG A 448 8.85 6.66 -12.09
CA ARG A 448 9.38 7.53 -11.03
C ARG A 448 10.28 6.79 -10.06
N ALA A 449 10.09 5.47 -9.89
CA ALA A 449 10.92 4.64 -9.04
C ALA A 449 12.33 4.46 -9.63
N SER A 450 12.43 4.27 -10.95
CA SER A 450 13.72 4.12 -11.65
C SER A 450 14.61 5.36 -11.54
N ALA A 451 14.03 6.57 -11.40
CA ALA A 451 14.79 7.80 -11.18
C ALA A 451 15.59 7.79 -9.86
N LEU A 452 15.08 7.13 -8.81
CA LEU A 452 15.80 7.00 -7.54
C LEU A 452 17.02 6.09 -7.69
N LEU A 453 16.91 5.02 -8.47
CA LEU A 453 18.02 4.12 -8.76
C LEU A 453 19.10 4.80 -9.61
N ARG A 454 18.74 5.81 -10.41
CA ARG A 454 19.69 6.67 -11.13
C ARG A 454 20.45 7.63 -10.23
N ALA A 455 19.98 7.89 -9.02
CA ALA A 455 20.68 8.72 -8.04
C ALA A 455 21.63 7.93 -7.12
N VAL A 456 21.68 6.60 -7.23
CA VAL A 456 22.61 5.77 -6.42
C VAL A 456 24.07 6.14 -6.75
N PRO A 457 24.90 6.43 -5.72
CA PRO A 457 26.32 6.74 -5.92
C PRO A 457 27.10 5.59 -6.59
N PRO A 458 28.13 5.87 -7.42
CA PRO A 458 28.91 4.83 -8.09
C PRO A 458 29.49 3.76 -7.16
N ALA A 459 29.97 4.17 -5.98
CA ALA A 459 30.51 3.26 -4.97
C ALA A 459 29.47 2.24 -4.44
N LEU A 460 28.18 2.57 -4.50
CA LEU A 460 27.09 1.71 -4.03
C LEU A 460 26.41 0.93 -5.17
N LEU A 461 26.78 1.14 -6.44
CA LEU A 461 26.12 0.47 -7.56
C LEU A 461 26.22 -1.06 -7.49
N ARG A 462 27.44 -1.59 -7.31
CA ARG A 462 27.68 -3.05 -7.19
C ARG A 462 26.95 -3.66 -5.97
N PRO A 463 27.10 -3.14 -4.74
CA PRO A 463 26.35 -3.63 -3.57
C PRO A 463 24.83 -3.57 -3.76
N THR A 464 24.31 -2.49 -4.35
CA THR A 464 22.87 -2.30 -4.55
C THR A 464 22.33 -3.27 -5.60
N ALA A 465 23.07 -3.50 -6.70
CA ALA A 465 22.68 -4.46 -7.74
C ALA A 465 22.68 -5.91 -7.22
N ALA A 466 23.73 -6.33 -6.51
CA ALA A 466 23.79 -7.66 -5.90
C ALA A 466 22.64 -7.87 -4.90
N LEU A 467 22.36 -6.87 -4.06
CA LEU A 467 21.25 -6.94 -3.11
C LEU A 467 19.88 -6.96 -3.82
N ALA A 468 19.71 -6.19 -4.90
CA ALA A 468 18.48 -6.21 -5.70
C ALA A 468 18.21 -7.58 -6.31
N GLY A 469 19.25 -8.25 -6.83
CA GLY A 469 19.15 -9.62 -7.33
C GLY A 469 18.75 -10.62 -6.24
N ARG A 470 19.40 -10.54 -5.05
CA ARG A 470 19.05 -11.36 -3.89
C ARG A 470 17.61 -11.15 -3.41
N LEU A 471 17.11 -9.91 -3.47
CA LEU A 471 15.74 -9.54 -3.11
C LEU A 471 14.73 -9.76 -4.24
N GLN A 472 15.15 -10.29 -5.40
CA GLN A 472 14.29 -10.56 -6.56
C GLN A 472 13.54 -9.31 -7.04
N LEU A 473 14.27 -8.19 -7.15
CA LEU A 473 13.76 -6.90 -7.62
C LEU A 473 14.11 -6.69 -9.11
N ASP A 474 13.52 -7.46 -10.02
CA ASP A 474 13.91 -7.49 -11.44
C ASP A 474 13.95 -6.11 -12.10
N GLY A 475 12.95 -5.27 -11.83
CA GLY A 475 12.90 -3.90 -12.34
C GLY A 475 14.04 -3.01 -11.81
N ALA A 476 14.50 -3.25 -10.57
CA ALA A 476 15.65 -2.54 -10.02
C ALA A 476 16.97 -3.08 -10.59
N VAL A 477 17.08 -4.40 -10.74
CA VAL A 477 18.25 -5.06 -11.35
C VAL A 477 18.49 -4.50 -12.74
N ALA A 478 17.47 -4.45 -13.59
CA ALA A 478 17.59 -3.94 -14.96
C ALA A 478 18.15 -2.50 -15.02
N VAL A 479 17.65 -1.60 -14.16
CA VAL A 479 18.11 -0.20 -14.13
C VAL A 479 19.54 -0.10 -13.58
N LEU A 480 19.89 -0.91 -12.59
CA LEU A 480 21.22 -0.87 -11.97
C LEU A 480 22.29 -1.50 -12.87
N THR A 481 21.97 -2.59 -13.57
CA THR A 481 22.89 -3.22 -14.54
C THR A 481 23.11 -2.33 -15.76
N GLU A 482 22.07 -1.64 -16.26
CA GLU A 482 22.21 -0.64 -17.32
C GLU A 482 23.19 0.47 -16.92
N ARG A 483 23.09 0.96 -15.67
CA ARG A 483 24.02 1.96 -15.14
C ARG A 483 25.43 1.42 -14.96
N LEU A 484 25.60 0.19 -14.51
CA LEU A 484 26.91 -0.45 -14.40
C LEU A 484 27.57 -0.58 -15.77
N ALA A 485 26.83 -1.03 -16.78
CA ALA A 485 27.33 -1.10 -18.15
C ALA A 485 27.71 0.28 -18.70
N ALA A 486 26.90 1.32 -18.44
CA ALA A 486 27.18 2.69 -18.88
C ALA A 486 28.36 3.34 -18.13
N ALA A 487 28.63 2.92 -16.89
CA ALA A 487 29.76 3.42 -16.10
C ALA A 487 31.05 2.63 -16.34
N ALA A 488 30.98 1.50 -17.05
CA ALA A 488 32.15 0.68 -17.35
C ALA A 488 33.12 1.45 -18.25
N THR A 489 34.40 1.27 -17.95
CA THR A 489 35.52 1.85 -18.70
C THR A 489 36.43 0.73 -19.18
N PRO A 490 37.30 0.95 -20.18
CA PRO A 490 38.28 -0.06 -20.59
C PRO A 490 39.15 -0.57 -19.42
N ALA A 491 39.45 0.30 -18.45
CA ALA A 491 40.23 -0.06 -17.26
C ALA A 491 39.44 -0.91 -16.24
N SER A 492 38.12 -0.73 -16.15
CA SER A 492 37.25 -1.42 -15.18
C SER A 492 36.55 -2.66 -15.74
N VAL A 493 36.47 -2.81 -17.07
CA VAL A 493 35.62 -3.83 -17.74
C VAL A 493 35.89 -5.25 -17.26
N LEU A 494 37.15 -5.62 -17.02
CA LEU A 494 37.50 -6.96 -16.53
C LEU A 494 37.08 -7.17 -15.07
N SER A 495 37.18 -6.13 -14.24
CA SER A 495 36.67 -6.15 -12.87
C SER A 495 35.15 -6.23 -12.86
N ASP A 496 34.49 -5.50 -13.75
CA ASP A 496 33.03 -5.50 -13.89
C ASP A 496 32.51 -6.85 -14.43
N LEU A 497 33.21 -7.47 -15.39
CA LEU A 497 32.91 -8.81 -15.90
C LEU A 497 33.08 -9.88 -14.83
N ALA A 498 34.23 -9.91 -14.14
CA ALA A 498 34.48 -10.87 -13.07
C ALA A 498 33.45 -10.72 -11.95
N TRP A 499 33.05 -9.49 -11.61
CA TRP A 499 31.99 -9.24 -10.64
C TRP A 499 30.62 -9.71 -11.12
N ALA A 500 30.26 -9.44 -12.39
CA ALA A 500 28.98 -9.84 -12.96
C ALA A 500 28.84 -11.37 -13.00
N ASP A 501 29.89 -12.09 -13.40
CA ASP A 501 29.92 -13.55 -13.43
C ASP A 501 29.82 -14.13 -12.01
N ALA A 502 30.56 -13.58 -11.04
CA ALA A 502 30.53 -14.03 -9.65
C ALA A 502 29.16 -13.82 -8.96
N ASN A 503 28.37 -12.84 -9.41
CA ASN A 503 27.05 -12.52 -8.82
C ASN A 503 25.86 -12.99 -9.67
N GLY A 504 26.11 -13.75 -10.75
CA GLY A 504 25.05 -14.32 -11.58
C GLY A 504 24.29 -13.30 -12.43
N PHE A 505 24.99 -12.31 -12.99
CA PHE A 505 24.42 -11.32 -13.92
C PHE A 505 24.88 -11.55 -15.38
N PRO A 506 24.44 -12.63 -16.04
CA PRO A 506 24.93 -12.99 -17.38
C PRO A 506 24.57 -11.96 -18.46
N ALA A 507 23.41 -11.31 -18.34
CA ALA A 507 23.00 -10.26 -19.28
C ALA A 507 23.92 -9.02 -19.21
N LEU A 508 24.39 -8.66 -18.01
CA LEU A 508 25.38 -7.60 -17.83
C LEU A 508 26.72 -8.02 -18.43
N ALA A 509 27.17 -9.25 -18.17
CA ALA A 509 28.42 -9.76 -18.71
C ALA A 509 28.41 -9.77 -20.25
N GLU A 510 27.30 -10.20 -20.86
CA GLU A 510 27.13 -10.16 -22.31
C GLU A 510 27.11 -8.73 -22.86
N GLN A 511 26.45 -7.79 -22.17
CA GLN A 511 26.42 -6.38 -22.53
C GLN A 511 27.82 -5.75 -22.46
N LEU A 512 28.62 -6.08 -21.44
CA LEU A 512 30.01 -5.64 -21.31
C LEU A 512 30.88 -6.23 -22.44
N ARG A 513 30.74 -7.51 -22.76
CA ARG A 513 31.46 -8.14 -23.90
C ARG A 513 31.09 -7.51 -25.24
N ARG A 514 29.81 -7.15 -25.45
CA ARG A 514 29.35 -6.44 -26.65
C ARG A 514 29.85 -4.99 -26.71
N GLY A 515 29.87 -4.29 -25.58
CA GLY A 515 30.33 -2.89 -25.51
C GLY A 515 31.84 -2.72 -25.62
N PHE A 516 32.61 -3.74 -25.19
CA PHE A 516 34.06 -3.74 -25.20
C PHE A 516 34.57 -4.99 -25.93
N PRO A 517 34.69 -4.97 -27.27
CA PRO A 517 35.14 -6.14 -28.03
C PRO A 517 36.54 -6.63 -27.62
N MET A 518 37.40 -5.74 -27.10
CA MET A 518 38.69 -6.13 -26.51
C MET A 518 38.56 -6.97 -25.23
N ALA A 519 37.43 -6.92 -24.51
CA ALA A 519 37.25 -7.68 -23.28
C ALA A 519 37.29 -9.20 -23.51
N ALA A 520 36.79 -9.69 -24.65
CA ALA A 520 36.87 -11.10 -25.02
C ALA A 520 38.33 -11.53 -25.29
N GLU A 521 39.11 -10.68 -25.98
CA GLU A 521 40.53 -10.93 -26.22
C GLU A 521 41.34 -10.91 -24.90
N LEU A 522 41.00 -9.98 -24.00
CA LEU A 522 41.59 -9.87 -22.68
C LEU A 522 41.29 -11.10 -21.80
N GLU A 523 40.05 -11.59 -21.80
CA GLU A 523 39.67 -12.83 -21.10
C GLU A 523 40.40 -14.05 -21.68
N GLN A 524 40.49 -14.14 -23.01
CA GLN A 524 41.17 -15.24 -23.69
C GLN A 524 42.68 -15.24 -23.39
N ARG A 525 43.33 -14.08 -23.39
CA ARG A 525 44.75 -13.95 -23.01
C ARG A 525 44.98 -14.29 -21.54
N ALA A 526 44.11 -13.81 -20.64
CA ALA A 526 44.21 -14.16 -19.22
C ALA A 526 44.02 -15.67 -18.97
N ALA A 527 43.15 -16.33 -19.73
CA ALA A 527 42.91 -17.77 -19.63
C ALA A 527 44.00 -18.62 -20.31
N ALA A 528 44.62 -18.11 -21.37
CA ALA A 528 45.71 -18.74 -22.08
C ALA A 528 47.10 -18.45 -21.47
N ALA A 529 47.15 -17.61 -20.43
CA ALA A 529 48.39 -17.26 -19.75
C ALA A 529 49.05 -18.52 -19.17
N THR A 530 50.29 -18.75 -19.58
CA THR A 530 51.17 -19.81 -19.09
C THR A 530 52.36 -19.16 -18.37
N PRO A 531 53.12 -19.91 -17.54
CA PRO A 531 54.32 -19.36 -16.90
C PRO A 531 55.31 -18.74 -17.90
N ALA A 532 55.34 -19.23 -19.14
CA ALA A 532 56.18 -18.70 -20.23
C ALA A 532 55.69 -17.38 -20.84
N THR A 533 54.38 -17.11 -20.79
CA THR A 533 53.74 -15.97 -21.48
C THR A 533 53.29 -14.86 -20.53
N VAL A 534 53.05 -15.19 -19.25
CA VAL A 534 52.47 -14.28 -18.25
C VAL A 534 53.20 -12.95 -18.14
N LEU A 535 54.54 -12.93 -18.22
CA LEU A 535 55.33 -11.69 -18.11
C LEU A 535 55.24 -10.82 -19.37
N SER A 536 55.13 -11.44 -20.56
CA SER A 536 54.93 -10.71 -21.82
C SER A 536 53.51 -10.14 -21.89
N ASP A 537 52.52 -10.90 -21.43
CA ASP A 537 51.14 -10.43 -21.31
C ASP A 537 51.00 -9.32 -20.27
N LEU A 538 51.85 -9.29 -19.23
CA LEU A 538 51.90 -8.24 -18.23
C LEU A 538 52.40 -6.91 -18.80
N VAL A 539 53.44 -6.95 -19.64
CA VAL A 539 53.93 -5.78 -20.39
C VAL A 539 52.84 -5.27 -21.33
N TRP A 540 52.24 -6.18 -22.11
CA TRP A 540 51.17 -5.82 -23.03
C TRP A 540 49.96 -5.22 -22.30
N ALA A 541 49.56 -5.80 -21.16
CA ALA A 541 48.46 -5.27 -20.33
C ALA A 541 48.78 -3.86 -19.81
N HIS A 542 50.05 -3.57 -19.48
CA HIS A 542 50.47 -2.24 -19.07
C HIS A 542 50.42 -1.24 -20.24
N ASP A 543 51.00 -1.59 -21.39
CA ASP A 543 51.09 -0.71 -22.57
C ASP A 543 49.70 -0.33 -23.09
N GLN A 544 48.73 -1.25 -22.97
CA GLN A 544 47.34 -1.00 -23.36
C GLN A 544 46.50 -0.35 -22.25
N GLY A 545 47.08 -0.05 -21.08
CA GLY A 545 46.39 0.62 -19.99
C GLY A 545 45.31 -0.22 -19.29
N PHE A 546 45.54 -1.53 -19.14
CA PHE A 546 44.62 -2.47 -18.50
C PHE A 546 45.08 -2.89 -17.09
N PRO A 547 44.92 -2.03 -16.06
CA PRO A 547 45.42 -2.31 -14.71
C PRO A 547 44.79 -3.57 -14.08
N GLY A 548 43.52 -3.87 -14.37
CA GLY A 548 42.85 -5.06 -13.86
C GLY A 548 43.38 -6.38 -14.46
N LEU A 549 43.82 -6.37 -15.72
CA LEU A 549 44.49 -7.54 -16.31
C LEU A 549 45.88 -7.72 -15.71
N ALA A 550 46.63 -6.63 -15.56
CA ALA A 550 47.96 -6.66 -14.95
C ALA A 550 47.89 -7.23 -13.52
N GLU A 551 46.89 -6.86 -12.73
CA GLU A 551 46.68 -7.41 -11.39
C GLU A 551 46.43 -8.93 -11.40
N ARG A 552 45.56 -9.42 -12.29
CA ARG A 552 45.30 -10.86 -12.45
C ARG A 552 46.54 -11.64 -12.89
N LEU A 553 47.28 -11.11 -13.88
CA LEU A 553 48.51 -11.73 -14.37
C LEU A 553 49.60 -11.73 -13.29
N ARG A 554 49.69 -10.69 -12.46
CA ARG A 554 50.58 -10.68 -11.29
C ARG A 554 50.22 -11.74 -10.26
N ALA A 555 48.93 -11.86 -9.91
CA ALA A 555 48.48 -12.91 -8.99
C ALA A 555 48.81 -14.31 -9.53
N TYR A 556 48.60 -14.54 -10.84
CA TYR A 556 48.99 -15.78 -11.51
C TYR A 556 50.51 -16.01 -11.45
N ALA A 557 51.32 -15.00 -11.75
CA ALA A 557 52.78 -15.08 -11.69
C ALA A 557 53.29 -15.39 -10.27
N VAL A 558 52.69 -14.78 -9.24
CA VAL A 558 53.02 -15.08 -7.83
C VAL A 558 52.69 -16.53 -7.48
N ALA A 559 51.54 -17.04 -7.93
CA ALA A 559 51.15 -18.44 -7.70
C ALA A 559 52.08 -19.44 -8.41
N HIS A 560 52.72 -19.06 -9.52
CA HIS A 560 53.61 -19.90 -10.33
C HIS A 560 55.08 -19.44 -10.27
N ARG A 561 55.52 -18.84 -9.16
CA ARG A 561 56.85 -18.22 -9.02
C ARG A 561 58.03 -19.15 -9.34
N GLY A 562 57.87 -20.46 -9.15
CA GLY A 562 58.91 -21.46 -9.42
C GLY A 562 59.14 -21.74 -10.90
N ASP A 563 58.15 -21.40 -11.75
CA ASP A 563 58.14 -21.70 -13.18
C ASP A 563 58.43 -20.45 -14.04
N LEU A 564 58.71 -19.31 -13.40
CA LEU A 564 59.01 -18.06 -14.09
C LEU A 564 60.43 -18.08 -14.66
N GLU A 565 60.55 -17.83 -15.95
CA GLU A 565 61.83 -17.85 -16.66
C GLU A 565 62.63 -16.55 -16.37
N PRO A 566 63.89 -16.63 -15.88
CA PRO A 566 64.65 -15.45 -15.47
C PRO A 566 64.87 -14.41 -16.58
N SER A 567 64.99 -14.84 -17.84
CA SER A 567 65.17 -13.89 -18.96
C SER A 567 63.89 -13.10 -19.24
N ALA A 568 62.72 -13.70 -19.05
CA ALA A 568 61.44 -12.99 -19.14
C ALA A 568 61.27 -11.94 -18.03
N LEU A 569 61.80 -12.21 -16.83
CA LEU A 569 61.77 -11.26 -15.71
C LEU A 569 62.67 -10.04 -15.97
N ARG A 570 63.85 -10.24 -16.59
CA ARG A 570 64.70 -9.13 -17.05
C ARG A 570 64.02 -8.28 -18.12
N ARG A 571 63.35 -8.92 -19.09
CA ARG A 571 62.57 -8.21 -20.13
C ARG A 571 61.45 -7.36 -19.52
N LEU A 572 60.77 -7.84 -18.48
CA LEU A 572 59.76 -7.05 -17.76
C LEU A 572 60.37 -5.82 -17.07
N VAL A 573 61.55 -5.97 -16.44
CA VAL A 573 62.27 -4.84 -15.81
C VAL A 573 62.67 -3.79 -16.84
N GLU A 574 63.15 -4.21 -18.01
CA GLU A 574 63.56 -3.31 -19.10
C GLU A 574 62.37 -2.61 -19.74
N ALA A 575 61.29 -3.34 -20.01
CA ALA A 575 60.11 -2.79 -20.68
C ALA A 575 59.26 -1.93 -19.75
N CYS A 576 59.09 -2.33 -18.49
CA CYS A 576 58.12 -1.74 -17.60
C CYS A 576 58.56 -1.78 -16.11
N PRO A 577 59.52 -0.93 -15.71
CA PRO A 577 60.15 -1.00 -14.38
C PRO A 577 59.18 -0.84 -13.21
N ALA A 578 58.09 -0.06 -13.37
CA ALA A 578 57.07 0.10 -12.34
C ALA A 578 56.31 -1.22 -12.06
N GLN A 579 55.92 -1.95 -13.11
CA GLN A 579 55.25 -3.25 -12.98
C GLN A 579 56.18 -4.32 -12.44
N ALA A 580 57.46 -4.28 -12.84
CA ALA A 580 58.47 -5.18 -12.30
C ALA A 580 58.68 -4.96 -10.78
N ALA A 581 58.74 -3.71 -10.33
CA ALA A 581 58.86 -3.37 -8.92
C ALA A 581 57.66 -3.88 -8.09
N GLU A 582 56.43 -3.69 -8.59
CA GLU A 582 55.22 -4.19 -7.94
C GLU A 582 55.17 -5.74 -7.88
N LEU A 583 55.53 -6.42 -8.98
CA LEU A 583 55.60 -7.89 -9.01
C LEU A 583 56.67 -8.43 -8.05
N LEU A 584 57.87 -7.84 -8.04
CA LEU A 584 58.95 -8.23 -7.13
C LEU A 584 58.56 -8.03 -5.66
N ALA A 585 57.87 -6.93 -5.34
CA ALA A 585 57.35 -6.69 -4.00
C ALA A 585 56.29 -7.74 -3.60
N ALA A 586 55.44 -8.17 -4.54
CA ALA A 586 54.44 -9.21 -4.29
C ALA A 586 55.09 -10.59 -4.10
N LEU A 587 56.09 -10.92 -4.93
CA LEU A 587 56.89 -12.15 -4.84
C LEU A 587 57.70 -12.23 -3.54
N ALA A 588 58.22 -11.10 -3.04
CA ALA A 588 58.96 -11.07 -1.77
C ALA A 588 58.07 -11.25 -0.53
N LYS A 589 56.77 -10.92 -0.64
CA LYS A 589 55.78 -11.10 0.43
C LYS A 589 55.23 -12.53 0.50
N ALA A 590 55.17 -13.22 -0.64
CA ALA A 590 54.69 -14.59 -0.77
C ALA A 590 55.82 -15.59 -0.49
#